data_AF-A0A6A3RFB5-F1
#
_entry.id   AF-A0A6A3RFB5-F1
#
_cell.length_a   1.000
_cell.length_b   1.000
_cell.length_c   1.000
_cell.angle_alpha   90.00
_cell.angle_beta   90.00
_cell.angle_gamma   90.00
#
_symmetry.space_group_name_H-M   'P 1'
#
loop_
_entity.id
_entity.type
_entity.pdbx_description
1 polymer ?
#
loop_
_entity_poly.entity_id
_entity_poly.type
_entity_poly.pdbx_seq_one_letter_code
_entity_poly.pdbx_strand_id
1 'polypeptide(L)'
;MFDKELVMDLAETDVDARILAYFQKFKQVVPEHGLGDIFSGDDGKKKKCKRLVSCLAPPVLKADVKTVVQWTDSCKCSRRLGADEG
;
A
#
# COMPACT_ATOMS: atom_id res chain seq x y z
N MET A 1 12.24 8.65 3.40
CA MET A 1 12.79 7.52 4.19
C MET A 1 12.62 6.22 3.43
N PHE A 2 11.41 5.66 3.31
CA PHE A 2 11.25 4.40 2.55
C PHE A 2 11.71 4.45 1.09
N ASP A 3 11.64 5.60 0.41
CA ASP A 3 12.01 5.66 -1.01
C ASP A 3 13.51 5.38 -1.27
N LYS A 4 14.34 5.41 -0.21
CA LYS A 4 15.77 5.08 -0.25
C LYS A 4 16.09 3.68 0.29
N GLU A 5 15.24 3.13 1.16
CA GLU A 5 15.49 1.87 1.86
C GLU A 5 14.67 0.71 1.27
N LEU A 6 13.46 1.01 0.82
CA LEU A 6 12.53 0.09 0.18
C LEU A 6 12.68 0.19 -1.35
N VAL A 7 13.80 -0.35 -1.84
CA VAL A 7 14.15 -0.35 -3.26
C VAL A 7 14.00 -1.76 -3.84
N MET A 8 13.28 -1.87 -4.95
CA MET A 8 13.19 -3.11 -5.72
C MET A 8 14.51 -3.35 -6.46
N ASP A 9 15.04 -4.57 -6.33
CA ASP A 9 16.21 -4.98 -7.08
C ASP A 9 15.82 -5.32 -8.53
N LEU A 10 16.04 -4.38 -9.45
CA LEU A 10 15.71 -4.59 -10.86
C LEU A 10 16.71 -5.47 -11.61
N ALA A 11 17.85 -5.82 -10.99
CA ALA A 11 18.80 -6.77 -11.53
C ALA A 11 18.37 -8.22 -11.30
N GLU A 12 17.52 -8.48 -10.29
CA GLU A 12 16.90 -9.78 -10.09
C GLU A 12 15.91 -10.09 -11.23
N THR A 13 16.21 -11.16 -11.96
CA THR A 13 15.45 -11.61 -13.13
C THR A 13 14.25 -12.47 -12.74
N ASP A 14 14.33 -13.17 -11.59
CA ASP A 14 13.21 -13.91 -11.04
C ASP A 14 12.22 -12.93 -10.40
N VAL A 15 11.06 -12.78 -11.03
CA VAL A 15 10.05 -11.81 -10.62
C VAL A 15 9.52 -12.13 -9.22
N ASP A 16 9.31 -13.42 -8.91
CA ASP A 16 8.76 -13.83 -7.62
C ASP A 16 9.78 -13.61 -6.50
N ALA A 17 11.05 -13.95 -6.74
CA ALA A 17 12.14 -13.69 -5.81
C ALA A 17 12.30 -12.18 -5.55
N ARG A 18 12.25 -11.36 -6.61
CA ARG A 18 12.34 -9.90 -6.51
C ARG A 18 11.22 -9.31 -5.66
N ILE A 19 9.98 -9.74 -5.90
CA ILE A 19 8.82 -9.27 -5.15
C ILE A 19 8.90 -9.75 -3.71
N LEU A 20 9.26 -11.02 -3.47
CA LEU A 20 9.41 -11.56 -2.13
C LEU A 20 10.48 -10.80 -1.33
N ALA A 21 11.65 -10.56 -1.91
CA ALA A 21 12.73 -9.80 -1.29
C ALA A 21 12.30 -8.37 -0.94
N TYR A 22 11.55 -7.72 -1.83
CA TYR A 22 10.97 -6.39 -1.58
C TYR A 22 10.02 -6.38 -0.38
N PHE A 23 9.12 -7.36 -0.28
CA PHE A 23 8.21 -7.48 0.86
C PHE A 23 8.93 -7.85 2.16
N GLN A 24 9.99 -8.66 2.09
CA GLN A 24 10.83 -8.97 3.24
C GLN A 24 11.56 -7.72 3.75
N LYS A 25 12.14 -6.90 2.85
CA LYS A 25 12.73 -5.61 3.21
C LYS A 25 11.73 -4.68 3.90
N PHE A 26 10.49 -4.62 3.42
CA PHE A 26 9.45 -3.84 4.11
C PHE A 26 9.21 -4.32 5.54
N LYS A 27 9.13 -5.64 5.75
CA LYS A 27 8.94 -6.23 7.09
C LYS A 27 10.12 -5.96 8.03
N GLN A 28 11.30 -5.69 7.50
CA GLN A 28 12.48 -5.31 8.27
C GLN A 28 12.51 -3.81 8.58
N VAL A 29 12.27 -2.95 7.58
CA VAL A 29 12.29 -1.49 7.73
C VAL A 29 11.20 -1.00 8.69
N VAL A 30 10.01 -1.60 8.67
CA VAL A 30 8.91 -1.18 9.55
C VAL A 30 9.27 -1.21 11.04
N PRO A 31 9.74 -2.33 11.62
CA PRO A 31 10.14 -2.36 13.02
C PRO A 31 11.40 -1.54 13.32
N GLU A 32 12.37 -1.47 12.39
CA GLU A 32 13.59 -0.66 12.57
C GLU A 32 13.28 0.83 12.80
N HIS A 33 12.22 1.34 12.17
CA HIS A 33 11.76 2.72 12.34
C HIS A 33 10.62 2.88 13.36
N GLY A 34 10.27 1.83 14.10
CA GLY A 34 9.18 1.88 15.09
C GLY A 34 7.79 2.14 14.49
N LEU A 35 7.59 1.79 13.21
CA LEU A 35 6.36 2.10 12.47
C LEU A 35 5.32 0.96 12.53
N GLY A 36 5.55 -0.06 13.36
CA GLY A 36 4.68 -1.24 13.48
C GLY A 36 3.23 -0.86 13.78
N ASP A 37 3.02 0.02 14.75
CA ASP A 37 1.68 0.44 15.20
C ASP A 37 0.95 1.26 14.13
N ILE A 38 1.68 2.06 13.34
CA ILE A 38 1.13 2.90 12.26
C ILE A 38 0.50 2.05 11.15
N PHE A 39 1.00 0.83 10.96
CA PHE A 39 0.52 -0.11 9.96
C PHE A 39 -0.40 -1.20 10.53
N SER A 40 -0.75 -1.12 11.81
CA SER A 40 -1.69 -2.02 12.48
C SER A 40 -3.15 -1.57 12.32
N GLY A 41 -4.10 -2.47 12.55
CA GLY A 41 -5.53 -2.19 12.33
C GLY A 41 -5.92 -1.99 10.86
N ASP A 42 -7.20 -1.73 10.61
CA ASP A 42 -7.71 -1.69 9.22
C ASP A 42 -7.23 -0.46 8.44
N ASP A 43 -7.14 0.70 9.10
CA ASP A 43 -6.57 1.90 8.49
C ASP A 43 -5.05 1.78 8.29
N GLY A 44 -4.34 1.13 9.22
CA GLY A 44 -2.91 0.87 9.08
C GLY A 44 -2.61 -0.10 7.95
N LYS A 45 -3.43 -1.14 7.74
CA LYS A 45 -3.34 -2.03 6.57
C LYS A 45 -3.51 -1.26 5.25
N LYS A 46 -4.47 -0.32 5.18
CA LYS A 46 -4.63 0.56 4.01
C LYS A 46 -3.41 1.45 3.80
N LYS A 47 -2.90 2.10 4.85
CA LYS A 47 -1.67 2.92 4.79
C LYS A 47 -0.46 2.11 4.33
N LYS A 48 -0.31 0.87 4.83
CA LYS A 48 0.73 -0.07 4.43
C LYS A 48 0.67 -0.38 2.95
N CYS A 49 -0.52 -0.71 2.44
CA CYS A 49 -0.72 -0.96 1.01
C CYS A 49 -0.42 0.30 0.17
N LYS A 50 -0.88 1.50 0.60
CA LYS A 50 -0.54 2.77 -0.09
C LYS A 50 0.97 2.97 -0.16
N ARG A 51 1.68 2.67 0.92
CA ARG A 51 3.14 2.85 1.02
C ARG A 51 3.91 1.85 0.14
N LEU A 52 3.51 0.59 0.14
CA LEU A 52 4.11 -0.44 -0.71
C LEU A 52 3.96 -0.07 -2.19
N VAL A 53 2.77 0.34 -2.61
CA VAL A 53 2.50 0.75 -4.00
C VAL A 53 3.26 2.01 -4.37
N SER A 54 3.41 2.98 -3.45
CA SER A 54 4.12 4.23 -3.76
C SER A 54 5.60 4.04 -4.06
N CYS A 55 6.23 2.98 -3.52
CA CYS A 55 7.66 2.70 -3.66
C CYS A 55 7.96 1.62 -4.72
N LEU A 56 6.94 1.10 -5.44
CA LEU A 56 7.16 0.15 -6.53
C LEU A 56 8.00 0.77 -7.66
N ALA A 57 8.90 -0.04 -8.19
CA ALA A 57 9.66 0.23 -9.40
C ALA A 57 9.56 -0.98 -10.34
N PRO A 58 9.57 -0.80 -11.67
CA PRO A 58 9.65 0.46 -12.39
C PRO A 58 8.36 1.32 -12.27
N PRO A 59 8.40 2.62 -12.62
CA PRO A 59 7.24 3.52 -12.49
C PRO A 59 5.96 3.03 -13.19
N VAL A 60 6.10 2.26 -14.28
CA VAL A 60 4.97 1.64 -14.98
C VAL A 60 4.21 0.65 -14.09
N LEU A 61 4.92 -0.20 -13.35
CA LEU A 61 4.31 -1.16 -12.41
C LEU A 61 3.51 -0.44 -11.33
N LYS A 62 4.03 0.69 -10.83
CA LYS A 62 3.31 1.54 -9.89
C LYS A 62 2.03 2.12 -10.48
N ALA A 63 2.04 2.52 -11.75
CA ALA A 63 0.84 3.03 -12.42
C ALA A 63 -0.21 1.93 -12.57
N ASP A 64 0.20 0.76 -13.06
CA ASP A 64 -0.67 -0.40 -13.27
C ASP A 64 -1.29 -0.91 -11.96
N VAL A 65 -0.49 -1.01 -10.90
CA VAL A 65 -1.02 -1.44 -9.60
C VAL A 65 -1.97 -0.40 -9.02
N LYS A 66 -1.75 0.90 -9.23
CA LYS A 66 -2.68 1.95 -8.79
C LYS A 66 -4.03 1.88 -9.49
N THR A 67 -4.07 1.52 -10.77
CA THR A 67 -5.33 1.38 -11.52
C THR A 67 -6.09 0.13 -11.10
N VAL A 68 -5.40 -0.96 -10.73
CA VAL A 68 -6.03 -2.19 -10.22
C VAL A 68 -6.53 -2.03 -8.79
N VAL A 69 -5.74 -1.38 -7.94
CA VAL A 69 -6.06 -1.23 -6.51
C VAL A 69 -7.21 -0.24 -6.27
N GLN A 70 -7.78 0.39 -7.32
CA GLN A 70 -8.85 1.41 -7.30
C GLN A 70 -9.32 1.69 -5.89
N TRP A 71 -8.61 2.60 -5.22
CA TRP A 71 -8.89 2.93 -3.84
C TRP A 71 -10.32 3.43 -3.79
N THR A 72 -11.25 2.56 -3.41
CA THR A 72 -12.60 2.97 -3.06
C THR A 72 -12.43 3.70 -1.74
N ASP A 73 -12.15 5.00 -1.82
CA ASP A 73 -12.51 5.92 -0.76
C ASP A 73 -14.04 5.88 -0.71
N SER A 74 -14.59 4.84 -0.08
CA SER A 74 -16.01 4.74 0.25
C SER A 74 -16.34 5.69 1.39
N CYS A 75 -15.96 6.96 1.22
CA CYS A 75 -16.74 8.07 1.71
C CYS A 75 -17.79 8.40 0.65
N LYS A 76 -18.81 7.54 0.51
CA LYS A 76 -20.14 8.05 0.20
C LYS A 76 -20.94 8.02 1.49
N CYS A 77 -20.83 9.13 2.21
CA CYS A 77 -21.87 9.58 3.10
C CYS A 77 -23.19 9.62 2.28
N SER A 78 -24.08 8.66 2.49
CA SER A 78 -25.48 8.81 2.12
C SER A 78 -26.30 8.90 3.40
N ARG A 79 -26.22 10.04 4.09
CA ARG A 79 -27.41 10.53 4.79
C ARG A 79 -28.40 10.99 3.73
N ARG A 80 -29.33 10.12 3.34
CA ARG A 80 -30.67 10.57 2.98
C ARG A 80 -31.58 10.11 4.12
N LEU A 81 -31.75 11.01 5.09
CA LEU A 81 -32.98 11.05 5.87
C LEU A 81 -34.10 11.33 4.87
N GLY A 82 -34.74 10.29 4.38
CA GLY A 82 -36.08 10.38 3.81
C GLY A 82 -37.04 10.08 4.95
N ALA A 83 -37.57 11.14 5.55
CA ALA A 83 -38.82 11.06 6.27
C ALA A 83 -39.92 10.79 5.25
N ASP A 84 -40.77 9.79 5.51
CA ASP A 84 -42.15 9.77 5.05
C ASP A 84 -42.93 8.85 6.01
N GLU A 85 -43.47 9.46 7.06
CA GLU A 85 -44.66 8.93 7.71
C GLU A 85 -45.87 9.47 6.92
N GLY A 86 -46.69 8.55 6.45
CA GLY A 86 -47.97 8.80 5.78
C GLY A 86 -48.82 7.55 5.80
#